data_AF-A0A959YYD3-F1
#
_entry.id   AF-A0A959YYD3-F1
#
_cell.length_a   1.000
_cell.length_b   1.000
_cell.length_c   1.000
_cell.angle_alpha   90.00
_cell.angle_beta   90.00
_cell.angle_gamma   90.00
#
_symmetry.space_group_name_H-M   'P 1'
#
loop_
_entity.id
_entity.type
_entity.pdbx_description
1 polymer ?
#
loop_
_entity_poly.entity_id
_entity_poly.type
_entity_poly.pdbx_seq_one_letter_code
_entity_poly.pdbx_strand_id
1 'polypeptide(L)'
;PDKNDKEFDALVSSLKDLALEIIKQSPHIPTEAQFAIKNIDSPSFLINFISSNMNAEVAEKQRMLEVADLRERANLLLAHLTKELQLLEMKNEIQSKVRTEVDRQQREYFLHQQMKTIQDELGGNPIEQEIEEMRAKAAKKRWTKEVGETFERELQKLQRMNPAGAEFSVQHNYVQLLLELPWGEYTKDSFDLKHAQKILDRDHFGLEKVKERIIEHL
;
A
#
# COMPACT_ATOMS: atom_id res chain seq x y z
N PRO A 1 15.58 51.23 -25.39
CA PRO A 1 16.95 50.95 -24.92
C PRO A 1 17.99 51.44 -25.94
N ASP A 2 19.12 51.94 -25.45
CA ASP A 2 20.29 52.26 -26.30
C ASP A 2 20.87 50.98 -26.91
N LYS A 3 21.46 51.09 -28.12
CA LYS A 3 21.97 49.96 -28.93
C LYS A 3 23.10 49.13 -28.29
N ASN A 4 23.55 49.43 -27.07
CA ASN A 4 24.71 48.84 -26.39
C ASN A 4 24.41 48.43 -24.93
N ASP A 5 23.16 48.15 -24.63
CA ASP A 5 22.69 47.83 -23.29
C ASP A 5 22.83 46.32 -22.99
N LYS A 6 24.02 45.93 -22.50
CA LYS A 6 24.36 44.53 -22.21
C LYS A 6 23.40 43.85 -21.22
N GLU A 7 22.83 44.60 -20.29
CA GLU A 7 21.86 44.06 -19.33
C GLU A 7 20.55 43.69 -20.03
N PHE A 8 20.10 44.53 -20.95
CA PHE A 8 18.89 44.28 -21.73
C PHE A 8 19.07 43.08 -22.67
N ASP A 9 20.25 42.95 -23.31
CA ASP A 9 20.56 41.79 -24.15
C ASP A 9 20.58 40.48 -23.34
N ALA A 10 21.14 40.51 -22.12
CA ALA A 10 21.13 39.37 -21.22
C ALA A 10 19.69 38.98 -20.81
N LEU A 11 18.85 39.97 -20.47
CA LEU A 11 17.44 39.76 -20.15
C LEU A 11 16.67 39.08 -21.30
N VAL A 12 16.89 39.56 -22.52
CA VAL A 12 16.26 39.00 -23.73
C VAL A 12 16.73 37.57 -23.99
N SER A 13 18.02 37.28 -23.76
CA SER A 13 18.54 35.91 -23.82
C SER A 13 17.87 35.00 -22.79
N SER A 14 17.75 35.44 -21.53
CA SER A 14 17.09 34.65 -20.48
C SER A 14 15.62 34.38 -20.79
N LEU A 15 14.89 35.35 -21.35
CA LEU A 15 13.52 35.16 -21.83
C LEU A 15 13.43 34.09 -22.91
N LYS A 16 14.37 34.10 -23.86
CA LYS A 16 14.45 33.12 -24.94
C LYS A 16 14.68 31.71 -24.39
N ASP A 17 15.62 31.58 -23.46
CA ASP A 17 15.96 30.29 -22.84
C ASP A 17 14.79 29.71 -22.03
N LEU A 18 14.14 30.54 -21.20
CA LEU A 18 12.97 30.12 -20.42
C LEU A 18 11.79 29.73 -21.32
N ALA A 19 11.52 30.50 -22.38
CA ALA A 19 10.46 30.16 -23.31
C ALA A 19 10.73 28.82 -24.03
N LEU A 20 11.99 28.56 -24.42
CA LEU A 20 12.37 27.28 -25.01
C LEU A 20 12.22 26.11 -24.02
N GLU A 21 12.53 26.32 -22.74
CA GLU A 21 12.38 25.29 -21.72
C GLU A 21 10.92 24.97 -21.44
N ILE A 22 10.06 25.98 -21.35
CA ILE A 22 8.60 25.80 -21.22
C ILE A 22 8.04 25.01 -22.41
N ILE A 23 8.48 25.30 -23.65
CA ILE A 23 8.01 24.56 -24.84
C ILE A 23 8.44 23.10 -24.79
N LYS A 24 9.65 22.79 -24.32
CA LYS A 24 10.11 21.39 -24.21
C LYS A 24 9.34 20.60 -23.16
N GLN A 25 9.04 21.23 -22.03
CA GLN A 25 8.36 20.59 -20.91
C GLN A 25 6.83 20.54 -21.09
N SER A 26 6.28 21.33 -22.01
CA SER A 26 4.84 21.40 -22.27
C SER A 26 4.43 20.45 -23.40
N PRO A 27 3.61 19.42 -23.13
CA PRO A 27 3.17 18.46 -24.14
C PRO A 27 2.17 19.04 -25.15
N HIS A 28 1.63 20.24 -24.90
CA HIS A 28 0.60 20.86 -25.73
C HIS A 28 1.14 21.88 -26.74
N ILE A 29 2.43 22.22 -26.68
CA ILE A 29 3.04 23.20 -27.59
C ILE A 29 3.79 22.45 -28.70
N PRO A 30 3.50 22.72 -29.99
CA PRO A 30 4.21 22.12 -31.10
C PRO A 30 5.71 22.43 -31.07
N THR A 31 6.55 21.47 -31.46
CA THR A 31 8.01 21.63 -31.46
C THR A 31 8.48 22.69 -32.46
N GLU A 32 7.68 22.96 -33.49
CA GLU A 32 7.86 24.03 -34.47
C GLU A 32 7.89 25.42 -33.82
N ALA A 33 7.22 25.60 -32.68
CA ALA A 33 7.26 26.86 -31.92
C ALA A 33 8.68 27.18 -31.40
N GLN A 34 9.49 26.16 -31.13
CA GLN A 34 10.90 26.36 -30.74
C GLN A 34 11.72 26.97 -31.88
N PHE A 35 11.44 26.55 -33.12
CA PHE A 35 12.12 27.09 -34.30
C PHE A 35 11.74 28.56 -34.52
N ALA A 36 10.46 28.90 -34.35
CA ALA A 36 9.99 30.28 -34.44
C ALA A 36 10.71 31.20 -33.44
N ILE A 37 10.80 30.80 -32.15
CA ILE A 37 11.48 31.60 -31.12
C ILE A 37 12.98 31.75 -31.40
N LYS A 38 13.64 30.70 -31.90
CA LYS A 38 15.09 30.74 -32.18
C LYS A 38 15.47 31.73 -33.27
N ASN A 39 14.62 31.90 -34.28
CA ASN A 39 14.89 32.75 -35.45
C ASN A 39 14.43 34.20 -35.30
N ILE A 40 13.90 34.59 -34.13
CA ILE A 40 13.58 35.98 -33.87
C ILE A 40 14.83 36.71 -33.38
N ASP A 41 15.30 37.66 -34.19
CA ASP A 41 16.46 38.50 -33.88
C ASP A 41 16.09 39.84 -33.22
N SER A 42 14.85 40.31 -33.42
CA SER A 42 14.38 41.58 -32.85
C SER A 42 13.91 41.39 -31.41
N PRO A 43 14.53 42.04 -30.41
CA PRO A 43 14.14 41.91 -29.00
C PRO A 43 12.69 42.33 -28.74
N SER A 44 12.24 43.42 -29.39
CA SER A 44 10.86 43.91 -29.27
C SER A 44 9.86 42.90 -29.85
N PHE A 45 10.18 42.31 -31.00
CA PHE A 45 9.32 41.30 -31.60
C PHE A 45 9.29 40.02 -30.74
N LEU A 46 10.43 39.60 -30.19
CA LEU A 46 10.52 38.41 -29.33
C LEU A 46 9.64 38.56 -28.09
N ILE A 47 9.75 39.68 -27.38
CA ILE A 47 8.98 39.96 -26.17
C ILE A 47 7.48 39.95 -26.48
N ASN A 48 7.05 40.60 -27.57
CA ASN A 48 5.64 40.62 -27.95
C ASN A 48 5.13 39.26 -28.43
N PHE A 49 5.97 38.50 -29.13
CA PHE A 49 5.63 37.17 -29.62
C PHE A 49 5.42 36.20 -28.45
N ILE A 50 6.32 36.17 -27.48
CA ILE A 50 6.17 35.33 -26.28
C ILE A 50 4.99 35.82 -25.43
N SER A 51 4.84 37.14 -25.24
CA SER A 51 3.71 37.73 -24.49
C SER A 51 2.33 37.43 -25.10
N SER A 52 2.24 37.29 -26.42
CA SER A 52 0.96 36.95 -27.07
C SER A 52 0.61 35.48 -26.89
N ASN A 53 1.62 34.60 -26.89
CA ASN A 53 1.47 33.14 -26.87
C ASN A 53 1.52 32.52 -25.46
N MET A 54 1.84 33.29 -24.41
CA MET A 54 1.79 32.79 -23.03
C MET A 54 0.38 32.37 -22.61
N ASN A 55 0.31 31.44 -21.67
CA ASN A 55 -0.94 31.03 -21.05
C ASN A 55 -1.29 31.93 -19.86
N ALA A 56 -1.68 33.17 -20.17
CA ALA A 56 -2.07 34.19 -19.20
C ALA A 56 -3.52 34.65 -19.42
N GLU A 57 -4.13 35.20 -18.37
CA GLU A 57 -5.45 35.82 -18.49
C GLU A 57 -5.40 37.03 -19.43
N VAL A 58 -6.52 37.31 -20.12
CA VAL A 58 -6.62 38.44 -21.07
C VAL A 58 -6.23 39.77 -20.41
N ALA A 59 -6.60 39.96 -19.13
CA ALA A 59 -6.22 41.14 -18.37
C ALA A 59 -4.70 41.29 -18.18
N GLU A 60 -3.97 40.18 -17.98
CA GLU A 60 -2.51 40.19 -17.86
C GLU A 60 -1.84 40.52 -19.19
N LYS A 61 -2.33 39.95 -20.29
CA LYS A 61 -1.83 40.26 -21.64
C LYS A 61 -2.04 41.73 -21.99
N GLN A 62 -3.22 42.27 -21.65
CA GLN A 62 -3.53 43.69 -21.85
C GLN A 62 -2.59 44.59 -21.02
N ARG A 63 -2.36 44.26 -19.74
CA ARG A 63 -1.40 44.99 -18.89
C ARG A 63 0.00 45.02 -19.50
N MET A 64 0.49 43.89 -20.04
CA MET A 64 1.81 43.87 -20.68
C MET A 64 1.86 44.72 -21.97
N LEU A 65 0.75 44.79 -22.71
CA LEU A 65 0.66 45.59 -23.93
C LEU A 65 0.72 47.11 -23.64
N GLU A 66 0.13 47.54 -22.53
CA GLU A 66 0.06 48.94 -22.09
C GLU A 66 1.41 49.50 -21.60
N VAL A 67 2.34 48.63 -21.18
CA VAL A 67 3.67 49.04 -20.70
C VAL A 67 4.51 49.55 -21.86
N ALA A 68 4.72 50.87 -21.94
CA ALA A 68 5.46 51.51 -23.03
C ALA A 68 6.97 51.19 -23.02
N ASP A 69 7.54 50.97 -21.83
CA ASP A 69 8.96 50.65 -21.68
C ASP A 69 9.23 49.16 -21.96
N LEU A 70 10.09 48.89 -22.96
CA LEU A 70 10.39 47.52 -23.38
C LEU A 70 11.13 46.70 -22.31
N ARG A 71 11.99 47.34 -21.51
CA ARG A 71 12.72 46.70 -20.41
C ARG A 71 11.77 46.35 -19.27
N GLU A 72 10.85 47.25 -18.92
CA GLU A 72 9.82 46.98 -17.92
C GLU A 72 8.92 45.82 -18.36
N ARG A 73 8.48 45.84 -19.63
CA ARG A 73 7.69 44.74 -20.23
C ARG A 73 8.44 43.41 -20.20
N ALA A 74 9.74 43.41 -20.53
CA ALA A 74 10.60 42.24 -20.49
C ALA A 74 10.74 41.66 -19.06
N ASN A 75 10.85 42.51 -18.04
CA ASN A 75 10.89 42.07 -16.65
C ASN A 75 9.57 41.45 -16.18
N LEU A 76 8.43 42.04 -16.55
CA LEU A 76 7.11 41.47 -16.26
C LEU A 76 6.92 40.10 -16.94
N LEU A 77 7.35 40.00 -18.20
CA LEU A 77 7.35 38.75 -18.95
C LEU A 77 8.24 37.70 -18.27
N LEU A 78 9.43 38.08 -17.80
CA LEU A 78 10.36 37.19 -17.13
C LEU A 78 9.74 36.59 -15.85
N ALA A 79 9.14 37.44 -15.03
CA ALA A 79 8.45 37.01 -13.81
C ALA A 79 7.31 36.03 -14.12
N HIS A 80 6.54 36.28 -15.17
CA HIS A 80 5.47 35.39 -15.61
C HIS A 80 6.01 34.03 -16.07
N LEU A 81 6.98 34.01 -16.98
CA LEU A 81 7.57 32.77 -17.50
C LEU A 81 8.22 31.94 -16.38
N THR A 82 8.85 32.59 -15.40
CA THR A 82 9.46 31.90 -14.26
C THR A 82 8.41 31.20 -13.41
N LYS A 83 7.30 31.87 -13.11
CA LYS A 83 6.17 31.28 -12.36
C LYS A 83 5.53 30.12 -13.15
N GLU A 84 5.40 30.28 -14.45
CA GLU A 84 4.81 29.26 -15.33
C GLU A 84 5.70 28.02 -15.42
N LEU A 85 7.02 28.18 -15.55
CA LEU A 85 7.96 27.07 -15.55
C LEU A 85 7.92 26.30 -14.23
N GLN A 86 7.93 26.98 -13.09
CA GLN A 86 7.82 26.32 -11.77
C GLN A 86 6.52 25.51 -11.62
N LEU A 87 5.41 26.05 -12.12
CA LEU A 87 4.12 25.36 -12.08
C LEU A 87 4.12 24.12 -12.99
N LEU A 88 4.78 24.21 -14.15
CA LEU A 88 4.93 23.10 -15.08
C LEU A 88 5.82 21.99 -14.51
N GLU A 89 6.94 22.34 -13.90
CA GLU A 89 7.83 21.40 -13.20
C GLU A 89 7.09 20.65 -12.10
N MET A 90 6.32 21.37 -11.27
CA MET A 90 5.52 20.77 -10.20
C MET A 90 4.44 19.82 -10.75
N LYS A 91 3.77 20.18 -11.84
CA LYS A 91 2.80 19.31 -12.52
C LYS A 91 3.46 18.03 -13.04
N ASN A 92 4.63 18.15 -13.67
CA ASN A 92 5.38 17.02 -14.20
C ASN A 92 5.87 16.11 -13.06
N GLU A 93 6.31 16.67 -11.94
CA GLU A 93 6.72 15.90 -10.76
C GLU A 93 5.54 15.10 -10.18
N ILE A 94 4.38 15.72 -10.04
CA ILE A 94 3.15 15.06 -9.57
C ILE A 94 2.78 13.90 -10.51
N GLN A 95 2.78 14.13 -11.83
CA GLN A 95 2.47 13.10 -12.81
C GLN A 95 3.46 11.92 -12.76
N SER A 96 4.76 12.22 -12.60
CA SER A 96 5.81 11.19 -12.49
C SER A 96 5.66 10.33 -11.23
N LYS A 97 5.35 10.97 -10.09
CA LYS A 97 5.08 10.26 -8.82
C LYS A 97 3.88 9.32 -8.95
N VAL A 98 2.76 9.82 -9.46
CA VAL A 98 1.55 9.01 -9.67
C VAL A 98 1.82 7.84 -10.60
N ARG A 99 2.55 8.06 -11.70
CA ARG A 99 2.91 7.00 -12.64
C ARG A 99 3.76 5.90 -11.98
N THR A 100 4.74 6.30 -11.17
CA THR A 100 5.61 5.35 -10.46
C THR A 100 4.83 4.48 -9.47
N GLU A 101 3.86 5.07 -8.75
CA GLU A 101 2.99 4.33 -7.84
C GLU A 101 2.09 3.34 -8.57
N VAL A 102 1.50 3.75 -9.71
CA VAL A 102 0.67 2.88 -10.55
C VAL A 102 1.50 1.71 -11.11
N ASP A 103 2.69 1.99 -11.63
CA ASP A 103 3.59 0.96 -12.18
C ASP A 103 4.02 -0.03 -11.09
N ARG A 104 4.25 0.44 -9.85
CA ARG A 104 4.54 -0.43 -8.69
C ARG A 104 3.34 -1.32 -8.37
N GLN A 105 2.13 -0.76 -8.30
CA GLN A 105 0.92 -1.51 -7.99
C GLN A 105 0.62 -2.58 -9.05
N GLN A 106 0.79 -2.25 -10.33
CA GLN A 106 0.63 -3.21 -11.43
C GLN A 106 1.65 -4.36 -11.33
N ARG A 107 2.91 -4.03 -11.01
CA ARG A 107 3.96 -5.04 -10.81
C ARG A 107 3.64 -5.95 -9.63
N GLU A 108 3.23 -5.39 -8.50
CA GLU A 108 2.84 -6.15 -7.31
C GLU A 108 1.65 -7.08 -7.60
N TYR A 109 0.62 -6.58 -8.28
CA TYR A 109 -0.52 -7.38 -8.71
C TYR A 109 -0.09 -8.57 -9.59
N PHE A 110 0.76 -8.31 -10.59
CA PHE A 110 1.25 -9.35 -11.49
C PHE A 110 2.06 -10.41 -10.75
N LEU A 111 2.95 -10.02 -9.84
CA LEU A 111 3.72 -10.93 -9.00
C LEU A 111 2.83 -11.80 -8.10
N HIS A 112 1.78 -11.21 -7.51
CA HIS A 112 0.82 -11.99 -6.71
C HIS A 112 0.09 -13.02 -7.55
N GLN A 113 -0.32 -12.66 -8.78
CA GLN A 113 -0.96 -13.59 -9.69
C GLN A 113 -0.02 -14.72 -10.10
N GLN A 114 1.26 -14.42 -10.37
CA GLN A 114 2.27 -15.45 -10.65
C GLN A 114 2.49 -16.39 -9.46
N MET A 115 2.60 -15.85 -8.24
CA MET A 115 2.74 -16.66 -7.04
C MET A 115 1.54 -17.60 -6.85
N LYS A 116 0.32 -17.10 -7.09
CA LYS A 116 -0.89 -17.92 -7.06
C LYS A 116 -0.84 -19.04 -8.10
N THR A 117 -0.48 -18.73 -9.35
CA THR A 117 -0.32 -19.75 -10.39
C THR A 117 0.76 -20.77 -10.02
N ILE A 118 1.90 -20.35 -9.48
CA ILE A 118 2.96 -21.27 -9.03
C ILE A 118 2.47 -22.18 -7.91
N GLN A 119 1.70 -21.66 -6.95
CA GLN A 119 1.09 -22.47 -5.88
C GLN A 119 0.10 -23.50 -6.43
N ASP A 120 -0.73 -23.11 -7.40
CA ASP A 120 -1.67 -24.01 -8.07
C ASP A 120 -0.93 -25.11 -8.86
N GLU A 121 0.17 -24.78 -9.56
CA GLU A 121 0.98 -25.70 -10.38
C GLU A 121 1.88 -26.65 -9.56
N LEU A 122 2.37 -26.22 -8.39
CA LEU A 122 3.26 -27.04 -7.53
C LEU A 122 2.53 -28.13 -6.73
N GLY A 123 1.19 -28.16 -6.78
CA GLY A 123 0.41 -29.28 -6.23
C GLY A 123 -0.42 -28.89 -5.02
N GLY A 124 -1.60 -28.33 -5.31
CA GLY A 124 -2.75 -28.28 -4.42
C GLY A 124 -2.74 -27.11 -3.44
N ASN A 125 -3.91 -26.51 -3.27
CA ASN A 125 -4.15 -25.43 -2.33
C ASN A 125 -3.61 -25.82 -0.94
N PRO A 126 -2.74 -25.02 -0.28
CA PRO A 126 -2.22 -25.33 1.06
C PRO A 126 -3.31 -25.65 2.07
N ILE A 127 -4.49 -25.04 1.91
CA ILE A 127 -5.67 -25.31 2.73
C ILE A 127 -6.22 -26.72 2.51
N GLU A 128 -6.18 -27.26 1.29
CA GLU A 128 -6.62 -28.64 1.03
C GLU A 128 -5.68 -29.65 1.68
N GLN A 129 -4.37 -29.42 1.63
CA GLN A 129 -3.40 -30.27 2.33
C GLN A 129 -3.63 -30.24 3.84
N GLU A 130 -3.85 -29.05 4.41
CA GLU A 130 -4.12 -28.89 5.84
C GLU A 130 -5.42 -29.58 6.28
N ILE A 131 -6.49 -29.47 5.48
CA ILE A 131 -7.77 -30.16 5.75
C ILE A 131 -7.56 -31.69 5.72
N GLU A 132 -6.78 -32.20 4.78
CA GLU A 132 -6.51 -33.64 4.69
C GLU A 132 -5.63 -34.12 5.86
N GLU A 133 -4.68 -33.31 6.33
CA GLU A 133 -3.94 -33.58 7.57
C GLU A 133 -4.84 -33.61 8.80
N MET A 134 -5.79 -32.66 8.91
CA MET A 134 -6.78 -32.64 9.98
C MET A 134 -7.66 -33.90 9.95
N ARG A 135 -8.09 -34.33 8.77
CA ARG A 135 -8.85 -35.58 8.57
C ARG A 135 -8.03 -36.81 8.98
N ALA A 136 -6.75 -36.85 8.62
CA ALA A 136 -5.85 -37.95 9.00
C ALA A 136 -5.60 -38.01 10.51
N LYS A 137 -5.50 -36.86 11.20
CA LYS A 137 -5.42 -36.79 12.67
C LYS A 137 -6.72 -37.22 13.32
N ALA A 138 -7.86 -36.80 12.77
CA ALA A 138 -9.18 -37.18 13.26
C ALA A 138 -9.38 -38.69 13.24
N ALA A 139 -8.96 -39.38 12.16
CA ALA A 139 -9.10 -40.84 12.05
C ALA A 139 -8.39 -41.63 13.17
N LYS A 140 -7.39 -41.03 13.85
CA LYS A 140 -6.64 -41.68 14.94
C LYS A 140 -7.24 -41.42 16.33
N LYS A 141 -8.17 -40.48 16.47
CA LYS A 141 -8.77 -40.09 17.74
C LYS A 141 -9.94 -40.98 18.12
N ARG A 142 -10.18 -41.15 19.43
CA ARG A 142 -11.28 -41.95 19.99
C ARG A 142 -12.51 -41.08 20.20
N TRP A 143 -13.19 -40.76 19.11
CA TRP A 143 -14.40 -39.96 19.15
C TRP A 143 -15.57 -40.69 19.83
N THR A 144 -16.37 -39.95 20.59
CA THR A 144 -17.76 -40.34 20.82
C THR A 144 -18.55 -40.09 19.54
N LYS A 145 -19.64 -40.84 19.34
CA LYS A 145 -20.43 -40.77 18.09
C LYS A 145 -20.90 -39.35 17.76
N GLU A 146 -21.43 -38.64 18.75
CA GLU A 146 -21.95 -37.27 18.59
C GLU A 146 -20.85 -36.26 18.22
N VAL A 147 -19.66 -36.41 18.83
CA VAL A 147 -18.54 -35.49 18.58
C VAL A 147 -17.93 -35.76 17.20
N GLY A 148 -17.81 -37.02 16.78
CA GLY A 148 -17.32 -37.35 15.44
C GLY A 148 -18.23 -36.81 14.33
N GLU A 149 -19.55 -36.95 14.47
CA GLU A 149 -20.52 -36.38 13.52
C GLU A 149 -20.44 -34.85 13.48
N THR A 150 -20.27 -34.21 14.64
CA THR A 150 -20.10 -32.77 14.73
C THR A 150 -18.80 -32.31 14.06
N PHE A 151 -17.68 -32.98 14.35
CA PHE A 151 -16.38 -32.66 13.75
C PHE A 151 -16.43 -32.72 12.22
N GLU A 152 -17.01 -33.78 11.65
CA GLU A 152 -17.10 -33.93 10.19
C GLU A 152 -17.96 -32.82 9.55
N ARG A 153 -19.07 -32.45 10.19
CA ARG A 153 -19.91 -31.33 9.74
C ARG A 153 -19.15 -30.01 9.73
N GLU A 154 -18.37 -29.75 10.77
CA GLU A 154 -17.63 -28.50 10.93
C GLU A 154 -16.39 -28.44 10.02
N LEU A 155 -15.75 -29.59 9.74
CA LEU A 155 -14.68 -29.73 8.76
C LEU A 155 -15.19 -29.49 7.32
N GLN A 156 -16.37 -30.03 6.97
CA GLN A 156 -16.99 -29.76 5.67
C GLN A 156 -17.36 -28.29 5.47
N LYS A 157 -17.79 -27.60 6.54
CA LYS A 157 -17.99 -26.15 6.49
C LYS A 157 -16.68 -25.41 6.25
N LEU A 158 -15.62 -25.77 6.96
CA LEU A 158 -14.30 -25.16 6.80
C LEU A 158 -13.78 -25.29 5.35
N GLN A 159 -13.96 -26.46 4.73
CA GLN A 159 -13.55 -26.70 3.34
C GLN A 159 -14.24 -25.78 2.32
N ARG A 160 -15.47 -25.34 2.59
CA ARG A 160 -16.24 -24.48 1.69
C ARG A 160 -16.05 -22.98 1.97
N MET A 161 -15.42 -22.63 3.09
CA MET A 161 -15.21 -21.24 3.47
C MET A 161 -14.06 -20.62 2.67
N ASN A 162 -14.16 -19.31 2.41
CA ASN A 162 -13.08 -18.55 1.79
C ASN A 162 -11.94 -18.35 2.82
N PRO A 163 -10.71 -18.84 2.55
CA PRO A 163 -9.58 -18.69 3.46
C PRO A 163 -9.21 -17.23 3.80
N ALA A 164 -9.52 -16.28 2.92
CA ALA A 164 -9.28 -14.86 3.15
C ALA A 164 -10.37 -14.19 4.03
N GLY A 165 -11.44 -14.91 4.38
CA GLY A 165 -12.50 -14.41 5.24
C GLY A 165 -12.13 -14.45 6.72
N ALA A 166 -12.53 -13.43 7.49
CA ALA A 166 -12.27 -13.37 8.94
C ALA A 166 -12.88 -14.55 9.71
N GLU A 167 -13.98 -15.12 9.20
CA GLU A 167 -14.67 -16.27 9.81
C GLU A 167 -13.89 -17.59 9.66
N PHE A 168 -13.02 -17.70 8.65
CA PHE A 168 -12.24 -18.91 8.38
C PHE A 168 -11.32 -19.23 9.56
N SER A 169 -10.63 -18.22 10.10
CA SER A 169 -9.73 -18.41 11.25
C SER A 169 -10.47 -18.90 12.49
N VAL A 170 -11.69 -18.41 12.74
CA VAL A 170 -12.50 -18.83 13.88
C VAL A 170 -12.93 -20.29 13.73
N GLN A 171 -13.42 -20.67 12.55
CA GLN A 171 -13.84 -22.03 12.26
C GLN A 171 -12.66 -23.01 12.31
N HIS A 172 -11.51 -22.62 11.75
CA HIS A 172 -10.27 -23.40 11.77
C HIS A 172 -9.83 -23.69 13.21
N ASN A 173 -9.75 -22.66 14.05
CA ASN A 173 -9.40 -22.79 15.46
C ASN A 173 -10.37 -23.71 16.21
N TYR A 174 -11.66 -23.66 15.89
CA TYR A 174 -12.67 -24.52 16.51
C TYR A 174 -12.47 -26.00 16.14
N VAL A 175 -12.28 -26.30 14.85
CA VAL A 175 -11.99 -27.67 14.36
C VAL A 175 -10.69 -28.19 14.97
N GLN A 176 -9.67 -27.34 15.09
CA GLN A 176 -8.40 -27.69 15.70
C GLN A 176 -8.53 -27.98 17.21
N LEU A 177 -9.30 -27.17 17.94
CA LEU A 177 -9.59 -27.42 19.36
C LEU A 177 -10.22 -28.81 19.56
N LEU A 178 -11.18 -29.19 18.69
CA LEU A 178 -11.80 -30.52 18.76
C LEU A 178 -10.78 -31.65 18.57
N LEU A 179 -9.75 -31.46 17.73
CA LEU A 179 -8.67 -32.44 17.55
C LEU A 179 -7.72 -32.53 18.74
N GLU A 180 -7.45 -31.41 19.41
CA GLU A 180 -6.49 -31.35 20.51
C GLU A 180 -7.03 -32.01 21.78
N LEU A 181 -8.36 -32.01 21.99
CA LEU A 181 -8.97 -32.58 23.18
C LEU A 181 -8.71 -34.11 23.31
N PRO A 182 -8.45 -34.60 24.55
CA PRO A 182 -8.15 -36.01 24.83
C PRO A 182 -9.43 -36.85 24.92
N TRP A 183 -10.16 -36.98 23.81
CA TRP A 183 -11.40 -37.76 23.76
C TRP A 183 -11.15 -39.23 24.10
N GLY A 184 -11.91 -39.75 25.07
CA GLY A 184 -11.82 -41.17 25.47
C GLY A 184 -10.47 -41.55 26.09
N GLU A 185 -9.64 -40.57 26.45
CA GLU A 185 -8.38 -40.75 27.16
C GLU A 185 -8.54 -40.23 28.59
N TYR A 186 -8.37 -41.14 29.55
CA TYR A 186 -8.53 -40.85 30.97
C TYR A 186 -7.28 -41.32 31.71
N THR A 187 -6.92 -40.59 32.76
CA THR A 187 -5.93 -41.05 33.73
C THR A 187 -6.51 -42.18 34.57
N LYS A 188 -5.65 -43.05 35.10
CA LYS A 188 -6.07 -44.00 36.12
C LYS A 188 -6.14 -43.27 37.46
N ASP A 189 -7.33 -43.23 38.04
CA ASP A 189 -7.52 -42.65 39.37
C ASP A 189 -6.90 -43.56 40.44
N SER A 190 -6.28 -42.94 41.46
CA SER A 190 -5.61 -43.63 42.56
C SER A 190 -6.30 -43.27 43.88
N PHE A 191 -7.14 -44.16 44.39
CA PHE A 191 -7.94 -43.95 45.61
C PHE A 191 -7.27 -44.52 46.87
N ASP A 192 -5.94 -44.44 46.99
CA ASP A 192 -5.25 -44.83 48.23
C ASP A 192 -5.30 -43.68 49.24
N LEU A 193 -6.30 -43.73 50.12
CA LEU A 193 -6.52 -42.72 51.18
C LEU A 193 -5.34 -42.61 52.14
N LYS A 194 -4.63 -43.72 52.43
CA LYS A 194 -3.45 -43.67 53.32
C LYS A 194 -2.29 -42.96 52.65
N HIS A 195 -2.11 -43.22 51.35
CA HIS A 195 -1.13 -42.52 50.55
C HIS A 195 -1.46 -41.03 50.42
N ALA A 196 -2.73 -40.69 50.16
CA ALA A 196 -3.21 -39.32 50.09
C ALA A 196 -2.98 -38.56 51.41
N GLN A 197 -3.33 -39.16 52.56
CA GLN A 197 -3.10 -38.56 53.88
C GLN A 197 -1.61 -38.32 54.13
N LYS A 198 -0.73 -39.28 53.80
CA LYS A 198 0.71 -39.14 53.96
C LYS A 198 1.30 -38.01 53.11
N ILE A 199 0.78 -37.81 51.89
CA ILE A 199 1.19 -36.69 51.02
C ILE A 199 0.71 -35.36 51.61
N LEU A 200 -0.55 -35.29 52.06
CA LEU A 200 -1.12 -34.08 52.67
C LEU A 200 -0.34 -33.66 53.92
N ASP A 201 0.05 -34.61 54.77
CA ASP A 201 0.83 -34.36 55.98
C ASP A 201 2.28 -33.95 55.71
N ARG A 202 2.87 -34.46 54.63
CA ARG A 202 4.21 -34.07 54.18
C ARG A 202 4.23 -32.67 53.58
N ASP A 203 3.26 -32.37 52.71
CA ASP A 203 3.28 -31.13 51.92
C ASP A 203 2.64 -29.95 52.67
N HIS A 204 1.86 -30.20 53.73
CA HIS A 204 1.20 -29.16 54.52
C HIS A 204 1.29 -29.44 56.04
N PHE A 205 1.82 -28.48 56.80
CA PHE A 205 1.92 -28.58 58.26
C PHE A 205 0.62 -28.10 58.94
N GLY A 206 0.04 -28.91 59.83
CA GLY A 206 -1.23 -28.62 60.52
C GLY A 206 -2.47 -28.83 59.65
N LEU A 207 -3.49 -27.97 59.80
CA LEU A 207 -4.76 -28.01 59.06
C LEU A 207 -5.56 -29.32 59.18
N GLU A 208 -5.50 -29.97 60.34
CA GLU A 208 -6.13 -31.28 60.60
C GLU A 208 -7.60 -31.35 60.14
N LYS A 209 -8.43 -30.39 60.54
CA LYS A 209 -9.86 -30.36 60.17
C LYS A 209 -10.12 -30.20 58.66
N VAL A 210 -9.17 -29.61 57.92
CA VAL A 210 -9.31 -29.41 56.46
C VAL A 210 -8.82 -30.64 55.72
N LYS A 211 -7.70 -31.23 56.16
CA LYS A 211 -7.19 -32.49 55.60
C LYS A 211 -8.19 -33.63 55.79
N GLU A 212 -8.80 -33.73 56.96
CA GLU A 212 -9.85 -34.70 57.25
C GLU A 212 -11.02 -34.59 56.27
N ARG A 213 -11.50 -33.37 56.01
CA ARG A 213 -12.56 -33.12 55.00
C ARG A 213 -12.16 -33.45 53.56
N ILE A 214 -10.90 -33.20 53.18
CA ILE A 214 -10.39 -33.54 51.84
C ILE A 214 -10.38 -35.06 51.68
N ILE A 215 -9.93 -35.80 52.70
CA ILE A 215 -9.94 -37.26 52.71
C ILE A 215 -11.38 -37.83 52.75
N GLU A 216 -12.32 -37.17 53.45
CA GLU A 216 -13.74 -37.54 53.42
C GLU A 216 -14.39 -37.37 52.03
N HIS A 217 -13.84 -36.48 51.19
CA HIS A 217 -14.37 -36.19 49.86
C HIS A 217 -13.76 -37.05 48.74
N LEU A 218 -12.52 -37.54 48.93
CA LEU A 218 -11.77 -38.39 48.01
C LEU A 218 -12.20 -39.86 48.10
#